data_AF-A0A671YDR4-F1
#
_entry.id   AF-A0A671YDR4-F1
#
_cell.length_a   1.000
_cell.length_b   1.000
_cell.length_c   1.000
_cell.angle_alpha   90.00
_cell.angle_beta   90.00
_cell.angle_gamma   90.00
#
_symmetry.space_group_name_H-M   'P 1'
#
loop_
_entity.id
_entity.type
_entity.pdbx_description
1 polymer ?
#
loop_
_entity_poly.entity_id
_entity_poly.type
_entity_poly.pdbx_seq_one_letter_code
_entity_poly.pdbx_strand_id
1 'polypeptide(L)'
;MTFTFDVFLRTISVAKFPDHFYQLSGDDNRGFSQEYEVHEKSNLYFVLPLPLLPNFAEDCISACVLLCYGFLFSYLFPIVLCLICMPCHVSTVMQSLISVGTEQTRKEAVLPENKARNRFNNVLPYDWCRVKLTTSNPNSTSDYINASYMPGYNSNREYIATQGPLPSTVNDFWRMIWEQKVKGIVMVTNCTEGGRTKCEQYWPAKSDPCPYGELTVTMTSEQQEPNWTLREFRVKHSKTSEERTVKHFHFTAWPDHGVPQGTEVLIQFRGLVRQHIQREGAGAPTVVHCSAGVGRTGTIIALDVLLQQLEKERAVGINAFVHKMRLNRPHMVQTESQYIFLHQCIMDCLQPKEKMEENIYENAEMIYVNATALREFHKNA
;
A
#
# COMPACT_ATOMS: atom_id res chain seq x y z
N MET A 1 -1.00 33.18 13.79
CA MET A 1 -1.71 32.03 13.20
C MET A 1 -0.66 31.04 12.72
N THR A 2 -0.39 30.04 13.53
CA THR A 2 0.64 29.01 13.33
C THR A 2 0.14 27.96 12.34
N PHE A 3 0.59 28.03 11.08
CA PHE A 3 0.45 26.94 10.12
C PHE A 3 1.51 25.89 10.46
N THR A 4 1.14 24.89 11.26
CA THR A 4 1.99 23.75 11.62
C THR A 4 1.82 22.61 10.62
N PHE A 5 2.85 21.77 10.53
CA PHE A 5 3.11 20.48 9.84
C PHE A 5 1.93 19.50 9.55
N ASP A 6 0.73 19.82 10.01
CA ASP A 6 -0.42 18.94 10.16
C ASP A 6 -1.41 19.04 9.00
N VAL A 7 -1.19 19.90 8.00
CA VAL A 7 -2.23 20.15 6.95
C VAL A 7 -2.37 18.99 5.96
N PHE A 8 -1.31 18.22 5.67
CA PHE A 8 -1.30 17.23 4.57
C PHE A 8 -1.51 15.77 5.00
N LEU A 9 -1.35 15.45 6.29
CA LEU A 9 -1.71 14.14 6.84
C LEU A 9 -3.16 14.10 7.39
N ARG A 10 -3.93 15.16 7.15
CA ARG A 10 -5.31 15.27 7.64
C ARG A 10 -6.27 14.44 6.80
N THR A 11 -7.26 13.90 7.49
CA THR A 11 -8.43 13.35 6.83
C THR A 11 -9.26 14.49 6.23
N ILE A 12 -9.73 14.27 5.00
CA ILE A 12 -10.61 15.18 4.27
C ILE A 12 -12.03 14.65 4.40
N SER A 13 -12.94 15.48 4.92
CA SER A 13 -14.35 15.09 5.07
C SER A 13 -15.03 14.94 3.71
N VAL A 14 -16.04 14.07 3.62
CA VAL A 14 -16.80 13.85 2.37
C VAL A 14 -17.38 15.12 1.77
N ALA A 15 -17.77 16.08 2.62
CA ALA A 15 -18.32 17.37 2.17
C ALA A 15 -17.28 18.26 1.48
N LYS A 16 -16.00 18.13 1.85
CA LYS A 16 -14.89 18.93 1.30
C LYS A 16 -14.09 18.18 0.24
N PHE A 17 -14.32 16.88 0.09
CA PHE A 17 -13.54 16.03 -0.80
C PHE A 17 -13.65 16.43 -2.28
N PRO A 18 -14.84 16.80 -2.82
CA PRO A 18 -14.95 17.28 -4.20
C PRO A 18 -14.10 18.51 -4.48
N ASP A 19 -14.14 19.52 -3.62
CA ASP A 19 -13.35 20.74 -3.78
C ASP A 19 -11.84 20.43 -3.69
N HIS A 20 -11.46 19.58 -2.74
CA HIS A 20 -10.08 19.12 -2.60
C HIS A 20 -9.59 18.39 -3.86
N PHE A 21 -10.40 17.50 -4.44
CA PHE A 21 -10.08 16.81 -5.68
C PHE A 21 -9.83 17.79 -6.82
N TYR A 22 -10.75 18.74 -7.06
CA TYR A 22 -10.60 19.73 -8.13
C TYR A 22 -9.39 20.65 -7.93
N GLN A 23 -9.07 20.99 -6.68
CA GLN A 23 -7.84 21.74 -6.36
C GLN A 23 -6.59 20.97 -6.77
N LEU A 24 -6.54 19.65 -6.53
CA LEU A 24 -5.39 18.83 -6.90
C LEU A 24 -5.29 18.56 -8.40
N SER A 25 -6.43 18.44 -9.09
CA SER A 25 -6.52 18.23 -10.54
C SER A 25 -6.16 19.47 -11.37
N GLY A 26 -6.17 20.66 -10.78
CA GLY A 26 -5.82 21.91 -11.46
C GLY A 26 -4.40 21.91 -12.05
N ASP A 27 -4.16 22.78 -13.03
CA ASP A 27 -2.86 22.95 -13.71
C ASP A 27 -2.21 21.62 -14.16
N ASP A 28 -2.97 20.77 -14.85
CA ASP A 28 -2.49 19.45 -15.32
C ASP A 28 -2.05 18.52 -14.18
N ASN A 29 -2.93 18.35 -13.17
CA ASN A 29 -2.69 17.53 -11.97
C ASN A 29 -1.53 17.99 -11.08
N ARG A 30 -1.10 19.26 -11.18
CA ARG A 30 0.04 19.79 -10.43
C ARG A 30 -0.06 19.57 -8.92
N GLY A 31 -1.26 19.66 -8.35
CA GLY A 31 -1.46 19.43 -6.92
C GLY A 31 -1.19 17.98 -6.54
N PHE A 32 -1.62 17.02 -7.37
CA PHE A 32 -1.28 15.61 -7.17
C PHE A 32 0.23 15.37 -7.27
N SER A 33 0.92 15.96 -8.24
CA SER A 33 2.36 15.80 -8.38
C SER A 33 3.10 16.39 -7.19
N GLN A 34 2.63 17.53 -6.67
CA GLN A 34 3.18 18.14 -5.47
C GLN A 34 3.02 17.24 -4.25
N GLU A 35 1.84 16.69 -4.00
CA GLU A 35 1.63 15.78 -2.87
C GLU A 35 2.43 14.47 -3.01
N TYR A 36 2.51 13.93 -4.23
CA TYR A 36 3.10 12.63 -4.50
C TYR A 36 4.63 12.66 -4.57
N GLU A 37 5.22 13.63 -5.27
CA GLU A 37 6.65 13.64 -5.60
C GLU A 37 7.51 14.58 -4.74
N VAL A 38 6.95 15.69 -4.25
CA VAL A 38 7.65 16.89 -3.75
C VAL A 38 9.11 17.03 -4.25
N HIS A 39 9.29 17.67 -5.41
CA HIS A 39 10.56 18.29 -5.76
C HIS A 39 10.73 19.61 -4.96
N GLU A 40 11.86 19.77 -4.26
CA GLU A 40 12.32 21.09 -3.80
C GLU A 40 12.51 22.02 -5.02
N LYS A 41 11.50 22.81 -5.37
CA LYS A 41 11.67 23.98 -6.24
C LYS A 41 10.79 25.13 -5.77
N SER A 42 11.12 25.67 -4.62
CA SER A 42 10.67 27.01 -4.24
C SER A 42 11.66 27.63 -3.27
N ASN A 43 12.77 28.12 -3.82
CA ASN A 43 13.43 29.39 -3.47
C ASN A 43 14.76 29.54 -4.25
N LEU A 44 14.66 29.69 -5.58
CA LEU A 44 15.70 30.42 -6.32
C LEU A 44 15.22 31.87 -6.44
N TYR A 45 15.34 32.64 -5.35
CA TYR A 45 15.32 34.09 -5.50
C TYR A 45 16.65 34.49 -6.12
N PHE A 46 16.58 35.24 -7.22
CA PHE A 46 17.68 35.91 -7.89
C PHE A 46 18.61 36.55 -6.84
N VAL A 47 19.82 36.00 -6.68
CA VAL A 47 20.92 36.73 -6.06
C VAL A 47 21.39 37.73 -7.11
N LEU A 48 20.92 38.98 -7.01
CA LEU A 48 21.56 40.10 -7.69
C LEU A 48 23.01 40.17 -7.19
N PRO A 49 24.02 40.30 -8.07
CA PRO A 49 25.40 40.43 -7.63
C PRO A 49 25.59 41.86 -7.10
N LEU A 50 25.66 42.01 -5.76
CA LEU A 50 26.23 43.21 -5.16
C LEU A 50 27.76 43.07 -5.10
N PRO A 51 28.51 44.16 -5.34
CA PRO A 51 29.92 44.08 -5.65
C PRO A 51 30.77 43.86 -4.40
N LEU A 52 31.90 43.20 -4.66
CA LEU A 52 33.03 42.91 -3.80
C LEU A 52 33.38 44.04 -2.81
N LEU A 53 33.46 43.70 -1.52
CA LEU A 53 34.36 44.33 -0.55
C LEU A 53 35.02 43.23 0.32
N PRO A 54 36.34 43.32 0.60
CA PRO A 54 37.11 42.21 1.14
C PRO A 54 37.22 42.22 2.68
N ASN A 55 37.58 41.04 3.20
CA ASN A 55 38.14 40.76 4.53
C ASN A 55 37.19 40.87 5.71
N PHE A 56 36.84 39.73 6.31
CA PHE A 56 37.24 39.37 7.68
C PHE A 56 36.85 37.90 7.91
N ALA A 57 37.86 37.04 7.93
CA ALA A 57 37.78 35.68 8.45
C ALA A 57 38.04 35.73 9.96
N GLU A 58 37.53 34.70 10.65
CA GLU A 58 37.76 34.35 12.05
C GLU A 58 36.91 35.11 13.09
N ASP A 59 35.97 34.37 13.69
CA ASP A 59 35.45 34.45 15.07
C ASP A 59 33.91 34.32 15.15
N CYS A 60 33.43 33.08 15.02
CA CYS A 60 32.06 32.70 15.39
C CYS A 60 32.06 31.44 16.26
N ILE A 61 32.96 31.36 17.26
CA ILE A 61 32.86 30.40 18.36
C ILE A 61 33.34 31.07 19.65
N SER A 62 32.71 32.17 20.09
CA SER A 62 32.84 32.65 21.48
C SER A 62 31.80 33.70 21.89
N ALA A 63 30.51 33.47 21.59
CA ALA A 63 29.43 34.39 22.00
C ALA A 63 28.30 33.71 22.80
N CYS A 64 28.52 32.48 23.29
CA CYS A 64 27.53 31.76 24.12
C CYS A 64 27.87 31.69 25.62
N VAL A 65 28.93 32.36 26.10
CA VAL A 65 29.29 32.31 27.53
C VAL A 65 29.71 33.70 28.03
N LEU A 66 28.77 34.65 28.16
CA LEU A 66 28.97 35.87 28.97
C LEU A 66 27.67 36.71 29.13
N LEU A 67 26.59 36.08 29.60
CA LEU A 67 25.41 36.82 30.10
C LEU A 67 24.98 36.30 31.49
N CYS A 68 25.95 36.14 32.38
CA CYS A 68 25.74 36.11 33.82
C CYS A 68 26.68 37.13 34.47
N TYR A 69 26.16 37.88 35.43
CA TYR A 69 26.73 39.02 36.16
C TYR A 69 26.42 40.41 35.56
N GLY A 70 25.86 41.25 36.43
CA GLY A 70 25.08 42.42 36.07
C GLY A 70 25.82 43.76 36.14
N PHE A 71 24.99 44.78 36.00
CA PHE A 71 25.15 46.20 36.30
C PHE A 71 25.83 47.14 35.28
N LEU A 72 25.06 48.21 35.01
CA LEU A 72 25.41 49.53 34.47
C LEU A 72 26.03 49.58 33.06
N PHE A 73 25.24 50.01 32.08
CA PHE A 73 25.36 51.35 31.50
C PHE A 73 24.17 51.63 30.56
N SER A 74 23.52 52.76 30.84
CA SER A 74 22.45 53.38 30.08
C SER A 74 22.90 53.85 28.69
N TYR A 75 21.94 53.88 27.75
CA TYR A 75 22.00 54.44 26.39
C TYR A 75 22.57 53.55 25.27
N LEU A 76 21.77 52.58 24.80
CA LEU A 76 21.70 52.14 23.39
C LEU A 76 20.57 51.11 23.18
N PHE A 77 19.33 51.57 23.37
CA PHE A 77 18.10 50.94 22.88
C PHE A 77 17.56 51.94 21.85
N PRO A 78 17.57 51.70 20.51
CA PRO A 78 16.90 50.56 19.89
C PRO A 78 17.52 50.15 18.52
N ILE A 79 18.58 49.34 18.48
CA ILE A 79 19.06 48.79 17.18
C ILE A 79 19.33 47.27 17.25
N VAL A 80 19.58 46.71 18.44
CA VAL A 80 19.92 45.27 18.57
C VAL A 80 18.69 44.36 18.74
N LEU A 81 17.48 44.91 18.97
CA LEU A 81 16.26 44.10 19.09
C LEU A 81 15.48 43.91 17.76
N CYS A 82 16.03 44.33 16.63
CA CYS A 82 15.38 44.15 15.32
C CYS A 82 15.92 42.98 14.50
N LEU A 83 17.07 42.39 14.88
CA LEU A 83 17.68 41.25 14.18
C LEU A 83 17.39 39.88 14.82
N ILE A 84 16.70 39.83 15.97
CA ILE A 84 16.35 38.58 16.66
C ILE A 84 14.83 38.28 16.59
N CYS A 85 14.06 39.10 15.87
CA CYS A 85 12.62 38.90 15.65
C CYS A 85 12.24 38.78 14.18
N MET A 86 13.09 38.14 13.35
CA MET A 86 12.56 37.50 12.16
C MET A 86 11.73 36.29 12.64
N PRO A 87 10.47 36.14 12.20
CA PRO A 87 9.77 34.90 12.44
C PRO A 87 10.64 33.81 11.84
N CYS A 88 11.10 32.89 12.69
CA CYS A 88 11.64 31.62 12.22
C CYS A 88 10.47 30.98 11.47
N HIS A 89 10.40 31.22 10.16
CA HIS A 89 9.56 30.46 9.27
C HIS A 89 10.11 29.05 9.38
N VAL A 90 9.47 28.25 10.23
CA VAL A 90 9.53 26.81 10.12
C VAL A 90 9.00 26.54 8.72
N SER A 91 9.90 26.45 7.74
CA SER A 91 9.58 25.87 6.44
C SER A 91 8.94 24.54 6.77
N THR A 92 7.63 24.47 6.58
CA THR A 92 6.90 23.24 6.80
C THR A 92 7.38 22.31 5.71
N VAL A 93 8.34 21.43 6.05
CA VAL A 93 8.94 20.51 5.08
C VAL A 93 7.83 19.57 4.65
N MET A 94 7.27 19.85 3.47
CA MET A 94 6.35 18.96 2.78
C MET A 94 7.12 17.68 2.48
N GLN A 95 6.88 16.62 3.24
CA GLN A 95 7.62 15.37 3.09
C GLN A 95 7.05 14.60 1.90
N SER A 96 7.80 14.58 0.80
CA SER A 96 7.52 13.75 -0.38
C SER A 96 7.16 12.34 0.01
N LEU A 97 6.11 11.75 -0.59
CA LEU A 97 5.86 10.32 -0.41
C LEU A 97 7.06 9.50 -0.92
N ILE A 98 7.84 9.98 -1.90
CA ILE A 98 8.98 9.25 -2.49
C ILE A 98 10.05 8.91 -1.44
N SER A 99 10.30 9.80 -0.48
CA SER A 99 11.35 9.61 0.53
C SER A 99 10.91 8.79 1.75
N VAL A 100 9.60 8.56 1.92
CA VAL A 100 9.04 7.87 3.08
C VAL A 100 9.56 6.43 3.19
N GLY A 101 10.09 6.08 4.37
CA GLY A 101 10.59 4.74 4.68
C GLY A 101 11.92 4.39 4.02
N THR A 102 12.59 5.33 3.33
CA THR A 102 13.88 5.06 2.68
C THR A 102 14.99 4.78 3.67
N GLU A 103 14.89 5.30 4.89
CA GLU A 103 15.79 5.13 6.02
C GLU A 103 15.74 3.74 6.68
N GLN A 104 14.71 2.94 6.36
CA GLN A 104 14.49 1.67 7.03
C GLN A 104 15.42 0.56 6.54
N THR A 105 15.85 -0.30 7.47
CA THR A 105 16.82 -1.35 7.21
C THR A 105 16.24 -2.50 6.40
N ARG A 106 17.07 -3.10 5.55
CA ARG A 106 16.73 -4.22 4.63
C ARG A 106 17.83 -5.29 4.64
N LYS A 107 18.49 -5.46 5.80
CA LYS A 107 19.71 -6.27 5.97
C LYS A 107 19.48 -7.71 5.51
N GLU A 108 18.35 -8.29 5.87
CA GLU A 108 18.03 -9.69 5.56
C GLU A 108 17.80 -9.89 4.06
N ALA A 109 17.15 -8.94 3.41
CA ALA A 109 16.84 -9.00 1.99
C ALA A 109 18.08 -8.88 1.08
N VAL A 110 19.16 -8.28 1.58
CA VAL A 110 20.40 -8.06 0.82
C VAL A 110 21.47 -9.14 1.07
N LEU A 111 21.23 -10.08 1.99
CA LEU A 111 22.12 -11.23 2.21
C LEU A 111 22.31 -12.02 0.91
N PRO A 112 23.54 -12.47 0.58
CA PRO A 112 23.84 -13.17 -0.67
C PRO A 112 22.88 -14.32 -1.00
N GLU A 113 22.52 -15.13 -0.01
CA GLU A 113 21.60 -16.27 -0.11
C GLU A 113 20.13 -15.88 -0.38
N ASN A 114 19.74 -14.66 -0.03
CA ASN A 114 18.37 -14.16 -0.19
C ASN A 114 18.18 -13.34 -1.47
N LYS A 115 19.26 -12.86 -2.10
CA LYS A 115 19.19 -12.04 -3.32
C LYS A 115 18.38 -12.71 -4.43
N ALA A 116 18.59 -14.01 -4.66
CA ALA A 116 17.88 -14.79 -5.69
C ALA A 116 16.38 -15.03 -5.37
N ARG A 117 15.94 -14.74 -4.14
CA ARG A 117 14.53 -14.82 -3.73
C ARG A 117 13.77 -13.52 -4.00
N ASN A 118 14.46 -12.46 -4.46
CA ASN A 118 13.86 -11.17 -4.79
C ASN A 118 13.64 -11.07 -6.30
N ARG A 119 12.40 -10.80 -6.72
CA ARG A 119 12.08 -10.56 -8.13
C ARG A 119 12.75 -9.27 -8.65
N PHE A 120 12.89 -8.28 -7.78
CA PHE A 120 13.52 -6.99 -8.08
C PHE A 120 14.52 -6.62 -6.99
N ASN A 121 15.68 -6.12 -7.39
CA ASN A 121 16.76 -5.72 -6.47
C ASN A 121 16.45 -4.45 -5.67
N ASN A 122 15.53 -3.62 -6.17
CA ASN A 122 15.12 -2.35 -5.57
C ASN A 122 13.81 -2.43 -4.77
N VAL A 123 13.12 -3.58 -4.77
CA VAL A 123 11.89 -3.79 -4.01
C VAL A 123 12.12 -4.86 -2.95
N LEU A 124 12.58 -4.42 -1.78
CA LEU A 124 12.99 -5.27 -0.68
C LEU A 124 12.15 -4.96 0.58
N PRO A 125 11.71 -5.98 1.33
CA PRO A 125 10.95 -5.76 2.57
C PRO A 125 11.85 -5.14 3.65
N TYR A 126 11.27 -4.32 4.51
CA TYR A 126 11.97 -3.79 5.69
C TYR A 126 12.10 -4.85 6.77
N ASP A 127 13.23 -4.86 7.49
CA ASP A 127 13.55 -5.91 8.45
C ASP A 127 12.55 -5.99 9.61
N TRP A 128 12.01 -4.85 10.07
CA TRP A 128 11.16 -4.78 11.26
C TRP A 128 9.76 -5.37 11.05
N CYS A 129 9.27 -5.36 9.81
CA CYS A 129 7.91 -5.81 9.46
C CYS A 129 7.88 -6.89 8.37
N ARG A 130 9.03 -7.46 7.99
CA ARG A 130 9.06 -8.60 7.07
C ARG A 130 8.36 -9.81 7.69
N VAL A 131 7.76 -10.63 6.84
CA VAL A 131 7.29 -11.96 7.25
C VAL A 131 8.50 -12.88 7.40
N LYS A 132 8.49 -13.70 8.46
CA LYS A 132 9.54 -14.67 8.77
C LYS A 132 8.95 -16.07 8.70
N LEU A 133 9.58 -16.96 7.95
CA LEU A 133 9.18 -18.35 7.81
C LEU A 133 9.86 -19.20 8.89
N THR A 134 9.19 -20.26 9.34
CA THR A 134 9.81 -21.19 10.30
C THR A 134 10.94 -21.97 9.64
N THR A 135 12.06 -22.12 10.35
CA THR A 135 13.23 -22.88 9.89
C THR A 135 13.20 -24.28 10.49
N SER A 136 12.92 -25.29 9.66
CA SER A 136 12.76 -26.68 10.14
C SER A 136 14.09 -27.40 10.36
N ASN A 137 15.21 -26.84 9.86
CA ASN A 137 16.51 -27.49 9.86
C ASN A 137 17.61 -26.49 10.27
N PRO A 138 18.44 -26.77 11.30
CA PRO A 138 19.51 -25.87 11.73
C PRO A 138 20.54 -25.55 10.63
N ASN A 139 20.66 -26.42 9.62
CA ASN A 139 21.75 -26.38 8.63
C ASN A 139 21.43 -25.68 7.30
N SER A 140 20.17 -25.32 7.00
CA SER A 140 19.80 -24.39 5.91
C SER A 140 18.30 -24.47 5.63
N THR A 141 17.61 -23.37 5.88
CA THR A 141 16.58 -22.78 5.02
C THR A 141 16.38 -21.39 5.59
N SER A 142 16.86 -20.35 4.91
CA SER A 142 16.68 -18.96 5.34
C SER A 142 15.20 -18.69 5.67
N ASP A 143 14.93 -17.99 6.78
CA ASP A 143 13.59 -17.58 7.24
C ASP A 143 12.96 -16.52 6.31
N TYR A 144 13.65 -16.18 5.23
CA TYR A 144 13.34 -15.08 4.35
C TYR A 144 12.32 -15.42 3.27
N ILE A 145 11.32 -14.55 3.16
CA ILE A 145 10.45 -14.36 2.01
C ILE A 145 10.28 -12.86 1.77
N ASN A 146 10.19 -12.43 0.50
CA ASN A 146 9.96 -11.03 0.16
C ASN A 146 8.48 -10.65 0.41
N ALA A 147 8.14 -10.39 1.67
CA ALA A 147 6.81 -10.04 2.12
C ALA A 147 6.87 -9.13 3.36
N SER A 148 5.94 -8.19 3.47
CA SER A 148 5.81 -7.28 4.60
C SER A 148 4.39 -7.32 5.17
N TYR A 149 4.25 -7.28 6.50
CA TYR A 149 2.97 -7.01 7.12
C TYR A 149 2.55 -5.56 6.85
N MET A 150 1.29 -5.37 6.47
CA MET A 150 0.71 -4.06 6.20
C MET A 150 -0.45 -3.76 7.16
N PRO A 151 -0.60 -2.49 7.55
CA PRO A 151 -1.75 -2.05 8.31
C PRO A 151 -3.01 -2.10 7.43
N GLY A 152 -4.13 -2.40 8.08
CA GLY A 152 -5.47 -2.15 7.56
C GLY A 152 -6.19 -1.09 8.39
N TYR A 153 -7.52 -1.14 8.37
CA TYR A 153 -8.35 -0.15 9.04
C TYR A 153 -8.34 -0.34 10.57
N ASN A 154 -8.51 -1.59 11.03
CA ASN A 154 -8.61 -1.92 12.46
C ASN A 154 -7.38 -2.64 13.03
N SER A 155 -6.43 -3.06 12.18
CA SER A 155 -5.29 -3.87 12.60
C SER A 155 -4.01 -3.39 11.93
N ASN A 156 -2.90 -3.39 12.67
CA ASN A 156 -1.58 -3.06 12.12
C ASN A 156 -0.99 -4.19 11.26
N ARG A 157 -1.66 -5.35 11.18
CA ARG A 157 -1.25 -6.53 10.39
C ARG A 157 -2.44 -7.18 9.69
N GLU A 158 -3.35 -6.38 9.16
CA GLU A 158 -4.53 -6.90 8.44
C GLU A 158 -4.15 -7.58 7.12
N TYR A 159 -3.02 -7.16 6.52
CA TYR A 159 -2.55 -7.73 5.27
C TYR A 159 -1.09 -8.16 5.32
N ILE A 160 -0.72 -8.98 4.35
CA ILE A 160 0.65 -9.21 3.93
C ILE A 160 0.78 -8.77 2.48
N ALA A 161 1.65 -7.79 2.20
CA ALA A 161 2.03 -7.42 0.84
C ALA A 161 3.29 -8.19 0.43
N THR A 162 3.24 -8.92 -0.67
CA THR A 162 4.36 -9.75 -1.16
C THR A 162 4.54 -9.63 -2.67
N GLN A 163 5.72 -9.97 -3.17
CA GLN A 163 5.97 -10.07 -4.61
C GLN A 163 5.20 -11.25 -5.23
N GLY A 164 4.97 -11.19 -6.54
CA GLY A 164 4.53 -12.36 -7.30
C GLY A 164 5.60 -13.46 -7.22
N PRO A 165 5.26 -14.68 -6.77
CA PRO A 165 6.23 -15.75 -6.59
C PRO A 165 7.11 -15.98 -7.82
N LEU A 166 8.37 -16.34 -7.58
CA LEU A 166 9.30 -16.86 -8.58
C LEU A 166 9.20 -18.38 -8.61
N PRO A 167 9.64 -19.06 -9.68
CA PRO A 167 9.73 -20.53 -9.70
C PRO A 167 10.43 -21.10 -8.46
N SER A 168 11.50 -20.44 -8.00
CA SER A 168 12.28 -20.82 -6.83
C SER A 168 11.63 -20.51 -5.48
N THR A 169 10.56 -19.71 -5.43
CA THR A 169 9.91 -19.25 -4.19
C THR A 169 8.44 -19.64 -4.06
N VAL A 170 7.90 -20.47 -4.97
CA VAL A 170 6.51 -20.96 -4.88
C VAL A 170 6.28 -21.75 -3.59
N ASN A 171 7.24 -22.60 -3.21
CA ASN A 171 7.15 -23.39 -1.97
C ASN A 171 7.18 -22.49 -0.72
N ASP A 172 8.04 -21.47 -0.72
CA ASP A 172 8.10 -20.48 0.37
C ASP A 172 6.80 -19.68 0.48
N PHE A 173 6.18 -19.35 -0.66
CA PHE A 173 4.89 -18.66 -0.69
C PHE A 173 3.80 -19.50 -0.03
N TRP A 174 3.62 -20.77 -0.41
CA TRP A 174 2.62 -21.64 0.23
C TRP A 174 2.91 -21.92 1.69
N ARG A 175 4.20 -22.07 2.05
CA ARG A 175 4.61 -22.16 3.45
C ARG A 175 4.18 -20.91 4.24
N MET A 176 4.34 -19.71 3.67
CA MET A 176 3.84 -18.47 4.27
C MET A 176 2.31 -18.49 4.45
N ILE A 177 1.56 -18.89 3.42
CA ILE A 177 0.09 -19.01 3.49
C ILE A 177 -0.32 -19.92 4.66
N TRP A 178 0.37 -21.05 4.80
CA TRP A 178 0.10 -22.01 5.87
C TRP A 178 0.50 -21.47 7.25
N GLU A 179 1.74 -21.03 7.45
CA GLU A 179 2.20 -20.58 8.76
C GLU A 179 1.41 -19.37 9.28
N GLN A 180 1.04 -18.46 8.38
CA GLN A 180 0.26 -17.26 8.71
C GLN A 180 -1.25 -17.50 8.74
N LYS A 181 -1.70 -18.76 8.59
CA LYS A 181 -3.11 -19.17 8.61
C LYS A 181 -3.98 -18.36 7.64
N VAL A 182 -3.41 -17.98 6.50
CA VAL A 182 -4.06 -17.11 5.51
C VAL A 182 -5.28 -17.82 4.94
N LYS A 183 -6.39 -17.09 4.89
CA LYS A 183 -7.68 -17.57 4.36
C LYS A 183 -8.04 -16.96 3.01
N GLY A 184 -7.36 -15.88 2.63
CA GLY A 184 -7.61 -15.12 1.40
C GLY A 184 -6.31 -14.65 0.75
N ILE A 185 -6.19 -14.89 -0.56
CA ILE A 185 -5.10 -14.40 -1.41
C ILE A 185 -5.71 -13.50 -2.48
N VAL A 186 -5.18 -12.30 -2.63
CA VAL A 186 -5.60 -11.31 -3.62
C VAL A 186 -4.46 -11.09 -4.60
N MET A 187 -4.64 -11.55 -5.83
CA MET A 187 -3.70 -11.42 -6.94
C MET A 187 -4.21 -10.34 -7.90
N VAL A 188 -3.45 -9.25 -8.07
CA VAL A 188 -3.82 -8.12 -8.95
C VAL A 188 -2.84 -7.94 -10.11
N THR A 189 -2.50 -9.05 -10.77
CA THR A 189 -1.66 -9.10 -11.99
C THR A 189 -1.91 -10.40 -12.71
N ASN A 190 -1.83 -10.41 -14.03
CA ASN A 190 -1.76 -11.66 -14.78
C ASN A 190 -0.34 -12.25 -14.68
N CYS A 191 -0.18 -13.56 -14.89
CA CYS A 191 1.15 -14.20 -14.87
C CYS A 191 2.09 -13.62 -15.94
N THR A 192 1.53 -13.27 -17.10
CA THR A 192 2.26 -12.68 -18.23
C THR A 192 1.50 -11.47 -18.74
N GLU A 193 2.22 -10.36 -18.95
CA GLU A 193 1.69 -9.06 -19.40
C GLU A 193 2.72 -8.48 -20.38
N GLY A 194 2.29 -8.02 -21.56
CA GLY A 194 3.17 -7.50 -22.60
C GLY A 194 4.32 -8.46 -22.98
N GLY A 195 4.06 -9.77 -22.95
CA GLY A 195 5.07 -10.81 -23.21
C GLY A 195 6.12 -11.01 -22.09
N ARG A 196 5.95 -10.36 -20.93
CA ARG A 196 6.87 -10.46 -19.79
C ARG A 196 6.22 -11.18 -18.61
N THR A 197 6.93 -12.12 -18.01
CA THR A 197 6.49 -12.81 -16.80
C THR A 197 6.47 -11.86 -15.60
N LYS A 198 5.27 -11.63 -15.04
CA LYS A 198 5.04 -10.81 -13.86
C LYS A 198 4.94 -11.63 -12.58
N CYS A 199 4.41 -12.85 -12.67
CA CYS A 199 4.18 -13.76 -11.56
C CYS A 199 4.23 -15.20 -12.06
N GLU A 200 4.89 -16.09 -11.31
CA GLU A 200 4.80 -17.53 -11.57
C GLU A 200 3.39 -18.03 -11.25
N GLN A 201 2.90 -19.01 -12.01
CA GLN A 201 1.66 -19.69 -11.64
C GLN A 201 1.94 -20.60 -10.44
N TYR A 202 1.52 -20.16 -9.25
CA TYR A 202 1.75 -20.89 -8.00
C TYR A 202 0.57 -21.80 -7.63
N TRP A 203 -0.41 -22.01 -8.50
CA TRP A 203 -1.57 -22.86 -8.23
C TRP A 203 -1.72 -23.97 -9.29
N PRO A 204 -2.38 -25.08 -8.96
CA PRO A 204 -2.63 -26.17 -9.91
C PRO A 204 -3.39 -25.67 -11.16
N ALA A 205 -2.91 -26.02 -12.36
CA ALA A 205 -3.61 -25.71 -13.62
C ALA A 205 -4.84 -26.60 -13.86
N LYS A 206 -4.92 -27.74 -13.17
CA LYS A 206 -6.01 -28.71 -13.23
C LYS A 206 -6.48 -29.00 -11.81
N SER A 207 -7.59 -29.72 -11.65
CA SER A 207 -8.09 -30.17 -10.35
C SER A 207 -7.18 -31.19 -9.65
N ASP A 208 -6.11 -31.65 -10.30
CA ASP A 208 -5.15 -32.57 -9.71
C ASP A 208 -4.39 -31.92 -8.54
N PRO A 209 -4.21 -32.63 -7.41
CA PRO A 209 -3.41 -32.13 -6.30
C PRO A 209 -1.95 -31.87 -6.71
N CYS A 210 -1.42 -30.70 -6.36
CA CYS A 210 -0.03 -30.32 -6.64
C CYS A 210 0.77 -30.17 -5.33
N PRO A 211 1.96 -30.79 -5.20
CA PRO A 211 2.81 -30.63 -4.04
C PRO A 211 3.62 -29.33 -4.09
N TYR A 212 3.64 -28.61 -2.96
CA TYR A 212 4.46 -27.42 -2.71
C TYR A 212 5.17 -27.57 -1.37
N GLY A 213 6.35 -28.18 -1.38
CA GLY A 213 7.08 -28.54 -0.14
C GLY A 213 6.30 -29.56 0.69
N GLU A 214 6.00 -29.23 1.95
CA GLU A 214 5.22 -30.10 2.86
C GLU A 214 3.70 -29.91 2.74
N LEU A 215 3.25 -29.19 1.71
CA LEU A 215 1.84 -28.90 1.48
C LEU A 215 1.40 -29.51 0.16
N THR A 216 0.18 -30.02 0.12
CA THR A 216 -0.52 -30.41 -1.10
C THR A 216 -1.68 -29.47 -1.31
N VAL A 217 -1.72 -28.79 -2.44
CA VAL A 217 -2.77 -27.83 -2.79
C VAL A 217 -3.61 -28.43 -3.90
N THR A 218 -4.93 -28.47 -3.68
CA THR A 218 -5.91 -28.93 -4.67
C THR A 218 -6.85 -27.78 -4.99
N MET A 219 -7.08 -27.50 -6.28
CA MET A 219 -8.10 -26.55 -6.70
C MET A 219 -9.48 -27.22 -6.67
N THR A 220 -10.34 -26.77 -5.75
CA THR A 220 -11.68 -27.34 -5.53
C THR A 220 -12.76 -26.63 -6.35
N SER A 221 -12.54 -25.37 -6.70
CA SER A 221 -13.46 -24.58 -7.53
C SER A 221 -12.69 -23.49 -8.29
N GLU A 222 -13.15 -23.18 -9.50
CA GLU A 222 -12.72 -22.03 -10.31
C GLU A 222 -13.95 -21.41 -10.98
N GLN A 223 -14.13 -20.10 -10.79
CA GLN A 223 -15.17 -19.30 -11.41
C GLN A 223 -14.51 -18.14 -12.15
N GLN A 224 -14.57 -18.17 -13.47
CA GLN A 224 -14.01 -17.12 -14.32
C GLN A 224 -15.11 -16.11 -14.69
N GLU A 225 -14.87 -14.85 -14.32
CA GLU A 225 -15.68 -13.69 -14.68
C GLU A 225 -14.89 -12.83 -15.69
N PRO A 226 -15.53 -11.86 -16.37
CA PRO A 226 -14.84 -11.03 -17.36
C PRO A 226 -13.62 -10.28 -16.81
N ASN A 227 -13.69 -9.82 -15.55
CA ASN A 227 -12.68 -8.94 -14.95
C ASN A 227 -11.86 -9.58 -13.83
N TRP A 228 -12.22 -10.79 -13.41
CA TRP A 228 -11.51 -11.52 -12.37
C TRP A 228 -11.77 -13.03 -12.45
N THR A 229 -10.95 -13.80 -11.76
CA THR A 229 -11.18 -15.24 -11.53
C THR A 229 -11.17 -15.50 -10.03
N LEU A 230 -12.16 -16.24 -9.55
CA LEU A 230 -12.23 -16.70 -8.17
C LEU A 230 -11.87 -18.17 -8.11
N ARG A 231 -10.96 -18.56 -7.22
CA ARG A 231 -10.65 -19.97 -6.97
C ARG A 231 -10.79 -20.30 -5.50
N GLU A 232 -11.03 -21.56 -5.23
CA GLU A 232 -10.94 -22.13 -3.90
C GLU A 232 -9.92 -23.26 -3.89
N PHE A 233 -9.06 -23.23 -2.87
CA PHE A 233 -8.01 -24.21 -2.69
C PHE A 233 -8.20 -24.95 -1.37
N ARG A 234 -8.10 -26.28 -1.43
CA ARG A 234 -7.88 -27.12 -0.25
C ARG A 234 -6.39 -27.35 -0.10
N VAL A 235 -5.84 -26.92 1.03
CA VAL A 235 -4.43 -27.06 1.38
C VAL A 235 -4.32 -28.10 2.48
N LYS A 236 -3.57 -29.18 2.22
CA LYS A 236 -3.34 -30.28 3.16
C LYS A 236 -1.87 -30.33 3.53
N HIS A 237 -1.57 -30.43 4.82
CA HIS A 237 -0.20 -30.65 5.27
C HIS A 237 0.19 -32.13 5.13
N SER A 238 1.36 -32.43 4.58
CA SER A 238 1.76 -33.81 4.28
C SER A 238 2.07 -34.65 5.53
N LYS A 239 2.48 -33.99 6.63
CA LYS A 239 2.82 -34.67 7.90
C LYS A 239 1.71 -34.68 8.94
N THR A 240 0.68 -33.84 8.77
CA THR A 240 -0.44 -33.75 9.73
C THR A 240 -1.74 -34.06 9.00
N SER A 241 -2.79 -34.40 9.73
CA SER A 241 -4.13 -34.53 9.11
C SER A 241 -4.85 -33.17 8.99
N GLU A 242 -4.12 -32.06 9.15
CA GLU A 242 -4.71 -30.73 9.09
C GLU A 242 -4.95 -30.31 7.63
N GLU A 243 -6.16 -29.81 7.38
CA GLU A 243 -6.58 -29.27 6.10
C GLU A 243 -7.20 -27.88 6.29
N ARG A 244 -6.96 -26.98 5.34
CA ARG A 244 -7.47 -25.61 5.36
C ARG A 244 -7.97 -25.20 3.99
N THR A 245 -8.98 -24.35 3.97
CA THR A 245 -9.48 -23.74 2.74
C THR A 245 -8.91 -22.35 2.57
N VAL A 246 -8.45 -22.03 1.36
CA VAL A 246 -7.92 -20.71 1.00
C VAL A 246 -8.65 -20.21 -0.24
N LYS A 247 -9.23 -19.02 -0.16
CA LYS A 247 -9.87 -18.38 -1.32
C LYS A 247 -8.88 -17.50 -2.07
N HIS A 248 -8.93 -17.54 -3.39
CA HIS A 248 -8.05 -16.79 -4.28
C HIS A 248 -8.89 -15.86 -5.16
N PHE A 249 -8.57 -14.57 -5.09
CA PHE A 249 -9.21 -13.50 -5.82
C PHE A 249 -8.20 -12.97 -6.83
N HIS A 250 -8.39 -13.29 -8.11
CA HIS A 250 -7.48 -12.89 -9.18
C HIS A 250 -8.10 -11.80 -10.03
N PHE A 251 -7.70 -10.55 -9.85
CA PHE A 251 -8.11 -9.44 -10.71
C PHE A 251 -7.32 -9.45 -12.02
N THR A 252 -7.99 -9.74 -13.13
CA THR A 252 -7.37 -9.97 -14.44
C THR A 252 -7.43 -8.75 -15.36
N ALA A 253 -8.31 -7.79 -15.06
CA ALA A 253 -8.57 -6.61 -15.89
C ALA A 253 -7.62 -5.42 -15.65
N TRP A 254 -6.58 -5.57 -14.83
CA TRP A 254 -5.60 -4.48 -14.66
C TRP A 254 -4.71 -4.38 -15.90
N PRO A 255 -4.63 -3.21 -16.56
CA PRO A 255 -3.84 -3.07 -17.78
C PRO A 255 -2.32 -3.16 -17.53
N ASP A 256 -1.59 -3.57 -18.56
CA ASP A 256 -0.12 -3.66 -18.54
C ASP A 256 0.55 -2.33 -18.21
N HIS A 257 -0.05 -1.21 -18.64
CA HIS A 257 0.39 0.15 -18.38
C HIS A 257 -0.71 0.98 -17.68
N GLY A 258 -0.34 1.72 -16.64
CA GLY A 258 -1.23 2.65 -15.95
C GLY A 258 -2.19 2.00 -14.94
N VAL A 259 -3.43 2.48 -14.95
CA VAL A 259 -4.53 2.13 -14.04
C VAL A 259 -5.77 1.70 -14.84
N PRO A 260 -6.74 1.00 -14.25
CA PRO A 260 -7.99 0.68 -14.92
C PRO A 260 -8.69 1.93 -15.48
N GLN A 261 -9.39 1.80 -16.61
CA GLN A 261 -10.06 2.94 -17.28
C GLN A 261 -11.23 3.52 -16.48
N GLY A 262 -11.87 2.71 -15.64
CA GLY A 262 -12.93 3.11 -14.73
C GLY A 262 -12.67 2.56 -13.32
N THR A 263 -13.38 3.10 -12.33
CA THR A 263 -13.18 2.74 -10.92
C THR A 263 -14.11 1.62 -10.46
N GLU A 264 -15.24 1.43 -11.15
CA GLU A 264 -16.36 0.60 -10.74
C GLU A 264 -15.94 -0.85 -10.59
N VAL A 265 -15.22 -1.37 -11.57
CA VAL A 265 -14.80 -2.77 -11.63
C VAL A 265 -13.85 -3.11 -10.48
N LEU A 266 -12.90 -2.22 -10.15
CA LEU A 266 -12.00 -2.45 -9.02
C LEU A 266 -12.73 -2.29 -7.67
N ILE A 267 -13.64 -1.33 -7.55
CA ILE A 267 -14.47 -1.14 -6.35
C ILE A 267 -15.35 -2.39 -6.09
N GLN A 268 -15.96 -2.95 -7.14
CA GLN A 268 -16.74 -4.18 -7.07
C GLN A 268 -15.88 -5.37 -6.63
N PHE A 269 -14.73 -5.58 -7.28
CA PHE A 269 -13.78 -6.64 -6.92
C PHE A 269 -13.32 -6.51 -5.46
N ARG A 270 -13.00 -5.28 -5.03
CA ARG A 270 -12.67 -4.97 -3.64
C ARG A 270 -13.80 -5.36 -2.71
N GLY A 271 -15.06 -5.09 -3.06
CA GLY A 271 -16.24 -5.51 -2.30
C GLY A 271 -16.29 -7.02 -2.02
N LEU A 272 -15.97 -7.85 -3.03
CA LEU A 272 -15.88 -9.31 -2.87
C LEU A 272 -14.79 -9.71 -1.87
N VAL A 273 -13.62 -9.08 -1.95
CA VAL A 273 -12.50 -9.31 -1.02
C VAL A 273 -12.88 -8.90 0.40
N ARG A 274 -13.45 -7.71 0.59
CA ARG A 274 -13.84 -7.18 1.89
C ARG A 274 -14.92 -8.04 2.55
N GLN A 275 -15.90 -8.49 1.77
CA GLN A 275 -16.93 -9.41 2.25
C GLN A 275 -16.32 -10.72 2.78
N HIS A 276 -15.32 -11.27 2.08
CA HIS A 276 -14.60 -12.46 2.54
C HIS A 276 -13.83 -12.21 3.84
N ILE A 277 -13.09 -11.10 3.92
CA ILE A 277 -12.35 -10.71 5.13
C ILE A 277 -13.28 -10.59 6.34
N GLN A 278 -14.45 -9.97 6.17
CA GLN A 278 -15.44 -9.82 7.24
C GLN A 278 -16.03 -11.15 7.69
N ARG A 279 -16.37 -12.04 6.73
CA ARG A 279 -16.93 -13.37 7.05
C ARG A 279 -15.94 -14.26 7.79
N GLU A 280 -14.67 -14.21 7.42
CA GLU A 280 -13.62 -15.03 8.03
C GLU A 280 -13.18 -14.56 9.42
N GLY A 281 -13.56 -13.34 9.80
CA GLY A 281 -13.25 -12.73 11.08
C GLY A 281 -11.81 -12.23 11.21
N ALA A 282 -11.53 -11.57 12.33
CA ALA A 282 -10.16 -11.17 12.68
C ALA A 282 -9.35 -12.41 13.12
N GLY A 283 -8.07 -12.47 12.74
CA GLY A 283 -7.14 -13.51 13.25
C GLY A 283 -6.11 -14.02 12.25
N ALA A 284 -6.28 -13.73 10.96
CA ALA A 284 -5.29 -14.03 9.93
C ALA A 284 -5.18 -12.88 8.93
N PRO A 285 -3.97 -12.55 8.44
CA PRO A 285 -3.82 -11.54 7.41
C PRO A 285 -4.35 -12.03 6.06
N THR A 286 -4.83 -11.09 5.25
CA THR A 286 -5.07 -11.35 3.82
C THR A 286 -3.80 -11.08 3.04
N VAL A 287 -3.37 -12.05 2.23
CA VAL A 287 -2.20 -11.88 1.37
C VAL A 287 -2.62 -11.13 0.11
N VAL A 288 -1.89 -10.08 -0.24
CA VAL A 288 -2.11 -9.29 -1.46
C VAL A 288 -0.81 -9.21 -2.23
N HIS A 289 -0.83 -9.52 -3.53
CA HIS A 289 0.35 -9.44 -4.37
C HIS A 289 0.04 -9.01 -5.80
N CYS A 290 1.06 -8.51 -6.47
CA CYS A 290 1.07 -8.25 -7.90
C CYS A 290 2.35 -8.87 -8.49
N SER A 291 3.15 -8.09 -9.22
CA SER A 291 4.50 -8.49 -9.61
C SER A 291 5.54 -8.15 -8.54
N ALA A 292 5.73 -6.86 -8.21
CA ALA A 292 6.66 -6.43 -7.17
C ALA A 292 6.05 -6.40 -5.75
N GLY A 293 4.72 -6.44 -5.67
CA GLY A 293 3.99 -6.33 -4.40
C GLY A 293 3.95 -4.93 -3.82
N VAL A 294 3.93 -3.88 -4.66
CA VAL A 294 3.98 -2.47 -4.20
C VAL A 294 2.97 -1.55 -4.89
N GLY A 295 2.94 -1.50 -6.22
CA GLY A 295 2.05 -0.61 -6.98
C GLY A 295 0.58 -1.00 -6.87
N ARG A 296 0.11 -1.90 -7.74
CA ARG A 296 -1.27 -2.42 -7.74
C ARG A 296 -1.70 -3.00 -6.38
N THR A 297 -0.77 -3.68 -5.71
CA THR A 297 -0.94 -4.19 -4.34
C THR A 297 -1.22 -3.07 -3.35
N GLY A 298 -0.45 -1.98 -3.38
CA GLY A 298 -0.70 -0.83 -2.52
C GLY A 298 -1.98 -0.11 -2.88
N THR A 299 -2.32 0.00 -4.16
CA THR A 299 -3.58 0.63 -4.60
C THR A 299 -4.79 -0.12 -4.06
N ILE A 300 -4.84 -1.46 -4.18
CA ILE A 300 -6.01 -2.20 -3.68
C ILE A 300 -6.10 -2.24 -2.14
N ILE A 301 -4.96 -2.30 -1.43
CA ILE A 301 -4.93 -2.19 0.04
C ILE A 301 -5.41 -0.80 0.48
N ALA A 302 -4.91 0.26 -0.15
CA ALA A 302 -5.34 1.63 0.13
C ALA A 302 -6.83 1.82 -0.13
N LEU A 303 -7.30 1.42 -1.31
CA LEU A 303 -8.71 1.56 -1.69
C LEU A 303 -9.62 0.89 -0.67
N ASP A 304 -9.24 -0.31 -0.22
CA ASP A 304 -10.04 -1.02 0.76
C ASP A 304 -10.14 -0.26 2.10
N VAL A 305 -9.01 0.20 2.64
CA VAL A 305 -9.00 0.92 3.92
C VAL A 305 -9.68 2.28 3.82
N LEU A 306 -9.43 3.01 2.73
CA LEU A 306 -10.01 4.33 2.51
C LEU A 306 -11.53 4.27 2.37
N LEU A 307 -12.08 3.25 1.73
CA LEU A 307 -13.52 3.12 1.64
C LEU A 307 -14.16 2.65 2.95
N GLN A 308 -13.41 1.96 3.83
CA GLN A 308 -13.86 1.74 5.22
C GLN A 308 -13.87 3.05 6.03
N GLN A 309 -12.85 3.90 5.87
CA GLN A 309 -12.81 5.26 6.46
C GLN A 309 -13.99 6.10 5.96
N LEU A 310 -14.23 6.09 4.64
CA LEU A 310 -15.32 6.83 4.00
C LEU A 310 -16.69 6.45 4.59
N GLU A 311 -16.93 5.14 4.76
CA GLU A 311 -18.17 4.59 5.30
C GLU A 311 -18.38 4.95 6.78
N LYS A 312 -17.33 4.78 7.61
CA LYS A 312 -17.45 4.90 9.08
C LYS A 312 -17.26 6.31 9.61
N GLU A 313 -16.32 7.06 9.03
CA GLU A 313 -15.87 8.35 9.54
C GLU A 313 -16.38 9.52 8.71
N ARG A 314 -16.94 9.25 7.53
CA ARG A 314 -17.34 10.29 6.56
C ARG A 314 -16.17 11.23 6.25
N ALA A 315 -14.96 10.68 6.24
CA ALA A 315 -13.71 11.35 5.89
C ALA A 315 -12.68 10.32 5.39
N VAL A 316 -11.68 10.75 4.62
CA VAL A 316 -10.60 9.89 4.12
C VAL A 316 -9.25 10.59 4.20
N GLY A 317 -8.20 9.85 4.56
CA GLY A 317 -6.82 10.36 4.58
C GLY A 317 -5.93 9.62 3.58
N ILE A 318 -6.04 9.96 2.28
CA ILE A 318 -5.33 9.22 1.22
C ILE A 318 -3.81 9.35 1.37
N ASN A 319 -3.29 10.58 1.43
CA ASN A 319 -1.87 10.84 1.66
C ASN A 319 -1.36 10.14 2.94
N ALA A 320 -2.08 10.34 4.04
CA ALA A 320 -1.73 9.79 5.35
C ALA A 320 -1.66 8.25 5.36
N PHE A 321 -2.61 7.58 4.71
CA PHE A 321 -2.60 6.13 4.65
C PHE A 321 -1.52 5.60 3.72
N VAL A 322 -1.25 6.24 2.58
CA VAL A 322 -0.14 5.87 1.69
C VAL A 322 1.21 6.09 2.39
N HIS A 323 1.38 7.19 3.10
CA HIS A 323 2.53 7.44 3.95
C HIS A 323 2.71 6.31 4.98
N LYS A 324 1.66 5.96 5.72
CA LYS A 324 1.66 4.84 6.68
C LYS A 324 2.07 3.52 6.02
N MET A 325 1.56 3.22 4.83
CA MET A 325 1.96 2.02 4.09
C MET A 325 3.43 2.05 3.67
N ARG A 326 3.95 3.21 3.23
CA ARG A 326 5.37 3.35 2.84
C ARG A 326 6.33 3.20 4.01
N LEU A 327 5.87 3.40 5.24
CA LEU A 327 6.63 3.03 6.44
C LEU A 327 6.69 1.51 6.69
N ASN A 328 5.87 0.69 6.02
CA ASN A 328 5.86 -0.77 6.18
C ASN A 328 6.43 -1.52 4.97
N ARG A 329 6.35 -0.94 3.77
CA ARG A 329 6.92 -1.51 2.56
C ARG A 329 7.27 -0.39 1.58
N PRO A 330 8.43 -0.42 0.91
CA PRO A 330 8.81 0.67 0.01
C PRO A 330 7.85 0.78 -1.18
N HIS A 331 7.68 1.99 -1.70
CA HIS A 331 6.98 2.26 -2.97
C HIS A 331 5.50 1.84 -3.04
N MET A 332 4.83 1.62 -1.90
CA MET A 332 3.39 1.34 -1.89
C MET A 332 2.63 2.48 -2.59
N VAL A 333 1.74 2.10 -3.53
CA VAL A 333 1.16 3.02 -4.54
C VAL A 333 2.28 3.68 -5.33
N GLN A 334 2.81 2.98 -6.34
CA GLN A 334 4.14 3.23 -6.91
C GLN A 334 4.19 4.39 -7.91
N THR A 335 3.07 4.75 -8.51
CA THR A 335 2.99 5.80 -9.53
C THR A 335 1.99 6.87 -9.13
N GLU A 336 2.22 8.10 -9.58
CA GLU A 336 1.28 9.20 -9.40
C GLU A 336 -0.11 8.84 -9.96
N SER A 337 -0.17 8.21 -11.14
CA SER A 337 -1.44 7.75 -11.72
C SER A 337 -2.22 6.79 -10.81
N GLN A 338 -1.55 5.96 -9.99
CA GLN A 338 -2.21 5.10 -9.01
C GLN A 338 -2.73 5.90 -7.82
N TYR A 339 -2.01 6.95 -7.42
CA TYR A 339 -2.42 7.88 -6.38
C TYR A 339 -3.63 8.71 -6.81
N ILE A 340 -3.63 9.27 -8.02
CA ILE A 340 -4.78 9.95 -8.63
C ILE A 340 -5.96 8.99 -8.75
N PHE A 341 -5.73 7.76 -9.20
CA PHE A 341 -6.80 6.76 -9.32
C PHE A 341 -7.50 6.43 -7.98
N LEU A 342 -6.76 6.43 -6.86
CA LEU A 342 -7.38 6.31 -5.53
C LEU A 342 -8.33 7.48 -5.24
N HIS A 343 -7.93 8.70 -5.58
CA HIS A 343 -8.78 9.88 -5.41
C HIS A 343 -10.03 9.80 -6.29
N GLN A 344 -9.87 9.37 -7.55
CA GLN A 344 -10.99 9.15 -8.46
C GLN A 344 -11.97 8.10 -7.89
N CYS A 345 -11.48 7.00 -7.34
CA CYS A 345 -12.34 5.99 -6.71
C CYS A 345 -13.17 6.57 -5.55
N ILE A 346 -12.59 7.44 -4.72
CA ILE A 346 -13.33 8.12 -3.65
C ILE A 346 -14.35 9.10 -4.24
N MET A 347 -13.98 9.89 -5.25
CA MET A 347 -14.90 10.81 -5.93
C MET A 347 -16.12 10.07 -6.48
N ASP A 348 -15.91 8.97 -7.20
CA ASP A 348 -16.98 8.20 -7.82
C ASP A 348 -17.89 7.52 -6.79
N CYS A 349 -17.37 7.19 -5.60
CA CYS A 349 -18.18 6.69 -4.49
C CYS A 349 -19.04 7.78 -3.82
N LEU A 350 -18.70 9.06 -4.00
CA LEU A 350 -19.45 10.20 -3.46
C LEU A 350 -20.51 10.73 -4.43
N GLN A 351 -20.36 10.50 -5.73
CA GLN A 351 -21.35 10.91 -6.72
C GLN A 351 -22.64 10.10 -6.54
N PRO A 352 -23.82 10.73 -6.67
CA PRO A 352 -25.08 10.01 -6.73
C PRO A 352 -25.01 9.00 -7.87
N LYS A 353 -25.29 7.73 -7.59
CA LYS A 353 -25.55 6.77 -8.65
C LYS A 353 -26.81 7.24 -9.35
N GLU A 354 -26.70 7.80 -10.55
CA GLU A 354 -27.88 7.89 -11.43
C GLU A 354 -28.47 6.48 -11.51
N LYS A 355 -29.77 6.37 -11.25
CA LYS A 355 -30.48 5.10 -11.04
C LYS A 355 -30.25 4.14 -12.20
N MET A 356 -29.25 3.28 -12.05
CA MET A 356 -29.20 1.92 -12.61
C MET A 356 -29.77 0.92 -11.58
N GLU A 357 -30.72 1.37 -10.75
CA GLU A 357 -31.22 0.66 -9.57
C GLU A 357 -32.24 -0.44 -9.88
N GLU A 358 -32.74 -0.58 -11.12
CA GLU A 358 -33.71 -1.65 -11.42
C GLU A 358 -33.06 -2.99 -11.82
N ASN A 359 -31.81 -3.03 -12.29
CA ASN A 359 -31.22 -4.27 -12.84
C ASN A 359 -30.17 -4.97 -11.95
N ILE A 360 -29.75 -4.37 -10.83
CA ILE A 360 -28.64 -4.93 -10.02
C ILE A 360 -29.14 -5.78 -8.85
N TYR A 361 -30.25 -5.39 -8.22
CA TYR A 361 -30.81 -6.15 -7.09
C TYR A 361 -31.53 -7.43 -7.55
N GLU A 362 -32.21 -7.41 -8.71
CA GLU A 362 -32.79 -8.64 -9.29
C GLU A 362 -31.70 -9.67 -9.66
N ASN A 363 -30.55 -9.22 -10.18
CA ASN A 363 -29.47 -10.13 -10.57
C ASN A 363 -28.71 -10.71 -9.37
N ALA A 364 -28.45 -9.94 -8.32
CA ALA A 364 -27.74 -10.44 -7.13
C ALA A 364 -28.56 -11.46 -6.34
N GLU A 365 -29.88 -11.25 -6.19
CA GLU A 365 -30.77 -12.21 -5.55
C GLU A 365 -30.97 -13.47 -6.41
N MET A 366 -31.15 -13.31 -7.73
CA MET A 366 -31.28 -14.46 -8.65
C MET A 366 -30.01 -15.34 -8.69
N ILE A 367 -28.83 -14.75 -8.62
CA ILE A 367 -27.55 -15.49 -8.52
C ILE A 367 -27.47 -16.27 -7.20
N TYR A 368 -27.94 -15.69 -6.10
CA TYR A 368 -27.93 -16.35 -4.78
C TYR A 368 -28.97 -17.47 -4.67
N VAL A 369 -30.16 -17.28 -5.24
CA VAL A 369 -31.23 -18.29 -5.30
C VAL A 369 -30.80 -19.47 -6.18
N ASN A 370 -30.20 -19.23 -7.34
CA ASN A 370 -29.71 -20.30 -8.21
C ASN A 370 -28.55 -21.10 -7.57
N ALA A 371 -27.64 -20.43 -6.87
CA ALA A 371 -26.55 -21.09 -6.14
C ALA A 371 -27.06 -21.96 -4.97
N THR A 372 -28.20 -21.61 -4.39
CA THR A 372 -28.82 -22.36 -3.28
C THR A 372 -29.65 -23.54 -3.81
N ALA A 373 -30.45 -23.33 -4.87
CA ALA A 373 -31.21 -24.40 -5.52
C ALA A 373 -30.32 -25.51 -6.11
N LEU A 374 -29.17 -25.17 -6.71
CA LEU A 374 -28.18 -26.15 -7.18
C LEU A 374 -27.56 -26.97 -6.04
N ARG A 375 -27.43 -26.40 -4.83
CA ARG A 375 -26.94 -27.12 -3.65
C ARG A 375 -27.98 -28.07 -3.06
N GLU A 376 -29.27 -27.76 -3.20
CA GLU A 376 -30.35 -28.65 -2.76
C GLU A 376 -30.59 -29.78 -3.77
N PHE A 377 -30.45 -29.52 -5.06
CA PHE A 377 -30.56 -30.56 -6.09
C PHE A 377 -29.47 -31.63 -5.94
N HIS A 378 -28.22 -31.25 -5.62
CA HIS A 378 -27.13 -32.19 -5.35
C HIS A 378 -27.20 -32.89 -3.99
N LYS A 379 -28.11 -32.49 -3.10
CA LYS A 379 -28.35 -33.19 -1.82
C LYS A 379 -29.47 -34.24 -1.91
N ASN A 380 -30.31 -34.14 -2.93
CA ASN A 380 -31.49 -34.98 -3.13
C ASN A 380 -31.37 -35.94 -4.33
N ALA A 381 -30.20 -35.98 -4.98
CA ALA A 381 -29.80 -36.98 -5.98
C ALA A 381 -28.65 -37.80 -5.40
#